data_AF-A0A7S1SLF2-F1
#
_entry.id   AF-A0A7S1SLF2-F1
#
_cell.length_a   1.000
_cell.length_b   1.000
_cell.length_c   1.000
_cell.angle_alpha   90.00
_cell.angle_beta   90.00
_cell.angle_gamma   90.00
#
_symmetry.space_group_name_H-M   'P 1'
#
loop_
_entity.id
_entity.type
_entity.pdbx_description
1 polymer ?
#
loop_
_entity_poly.entity_id
_entity_poly.type
_entity_poly.pdbx_seq_one_letter_code
_entity_poly.pdbx_strand_id
1 'polypeptide(L)'
;DATYEPSKRSLNWLKLKKDYMEGAADSFDVVPIGAWYGKGKRTGVYGSFLLAVYDPDSENYQTISKIGTGFSEEVLRSLSEKLRDFEISEPRNYYKYGDSA
;
A
#
# COMPACT_ATOMS: atom_id res chain seq x y z
N ASP A 1 1.30 -12.06 37.71
CA ASP A 1 0.60 -12.38 36.45
C ASP A 1 1.56 -12.54 35.29
N ALA A 2 2.01 -13.77 35.04
CA ALA A 2 2.87 -14.13 33.90
C ALA A 2 2.72 -15.63 33.56
N THR A 3 1.51 -16.18 33.75
CA THR A 3 1.23 -17.58 33.44
C THR A 3 1.27 -17.80 31.93
N TYR A 4 1.88 -18.91 31.53
CA TYR A 4 1.87 -19.34 30.14
C TYR A 4 0.50 -19.93 29.81
N GLU A 5 -0.25 -19.26 28.94
CA GLU A 5 -1.57 -19.70 28.49
C GLU A 5 -1.47 -20.20 27.04
N PRO A 6 -1.20 -21.49 26.82
CA PRO A 6 -1.07 -22.04 25.47
C PRO A 6 -2.35 -21.81 24.67
N SER A 7 -2.19 -21.52 23.37
CA SER A 7 -3.28 -21.22 22.43
C SER A 7 -4.09 -19.96 22.73
N LYS A 8 -3.72 -19.14 23.72
CA LYS A 8 -4.36 -17.86 24.01
C LYS A 8 -3.47 -16.70 23.58
N ARG A 9 -4.00 -15.86 22.69
CA ARG A 9 -3.33 -14.61 22.30
C ARG A 9 -3.64 -13.54 23.34
N SER A 10 -2.72 -13.35 24.29
CA SER A 10 -2.80 -12.29 25.30
C SER A 10 -1.85 -11.13 24.98
N LEU A 11 -1.98 -10.02 25.70
CA LEU A 11 -1.05 -8.89 25.67
C LEU A 11 0.12 -9.08 26.67
N ASN A 12 0.24 -10.27 27.27
CA ASN A 12 1.24 -10.53 28.32
C ASN A 12 2.67 -10.52 27.76
N TRP A 13 2.84 -10.85 26.47
CA TRP A 13 4.11 -10.78 25.76
C TRP A 13 4.03 -9.71 24.68
N LEU A 14 4.89 -8.71 24.79
CA LEU A 14 4.92 -7.57 23.88
C LEU A 14 5.98 -7.82 22.80
N LYS A 15 5.56 -7.73 21.53
CA LYS A 15 6.46 -7.65 20.40
C LYS A 15 6.83 -6.19 20.18
N LEU A 16 8.06 -5.83 20.49
CA LEU A 16 8.65 -4.56 20.04
C LEU A 16 9.54 -4.89 18.85
N LYS A 17 9.20 -4.35 17.68
CA LYS A 17 10.01 -4.53 16.48
C LYS A 17 10.63 -3.20 16.07
N LYS A 18 11.78 -3.26 15.40
CA LYS A 18 12.51 -2.09 14.94
C LYS A 18 11.65 -1.23 13.99
N ASP A 19 10.83 -1.86 13.15
CA ASP A 19 9.91 -1.19 12.23
C ASP A 19 8.77 -0.41 12.91
N TYR A 20 8.60 -0.55 14.24
CA TYR A 20 7.64 0.24 14.99
C TYR A 20 8.22 1.59 15.47
N MET A 21 9.54 1.76 15.38
CA MET A 21 10.19 3.02 15.74
C MET A 21 10.33 3.92 14.51
N GLU A 22 9.93 5.17 14.66
CA GLU A 22 10.03 6.18 13.60
C GLU A 22 11.49 6.34 13.14
N GLY A 23 11.72 6.30 11.83
CA GLY A 23 13.05 6.41 11.22
C GLY A 23 13.94 5.16 11.31
N ALA A 24 13.47 4.07 11.92
CA ALA A 24 14.25 2.83 12.07
C ALA A 24 13.88 1.74 11.05
N ALA A 25 12.86 1.99 10.22
CA ALA A 25 12.42 1.14 9.11
C ALA A 25 12.90 1.70 7.77
N ASP A 26 13.02 0.82 6.77
CA ASP A 26 13.25 1.24 5.39
C ASP A 26 11.98 1.89 4.83
N SER A 27 12.13 3.09 4.26
CA SER A 27 11.06 3.83 3.58
C SER A 27 11.44 4.07 2.13
N PHE A 28 10.45 3.96 1.23
CA PHE A 28 10.65 4.17 -0.21
C PHE A 28 9.63 5.18 -0.72
N ASP A 29 10.09 6.10 -1.55
CA ASP A 29 9.22 6.96 -2.36
C ASP A 29 8.81 6.20 -3.62
N VAL A 30 7.51 6.09 -3.84
CA VAL A 30 6.93 5.24 -4.88
C VAL A 30 5.77 5.94 -5.59
N VAL A 31 5.54 5.58 -6.84
CA VAL A 31 4.54 6.22 -7.70
C VAL A 31 3.30 5.33 -7.82
N PRO A 32 2.10 5.84 -7.53
CA PRO A 32 0.86 5.11 -7.80
C PRO A 32 0.58 5.08 -9.30
N ILE A 33 0.52 3.89 -9.89
CA ILE A 33 0.26 3.68 -11.33
C ILE A 33 -1.07 2.97 -11.61
N GLY A 34 -1.78 2.57 -10.56
CA GLY A 34 -3.09 1.91 -10.66
C GLY A 34 -3.81 1.88 -9.33
N ALA A 35 -5.12 1.60 -9.37
CA ALA A 35 -5.96 1.54 -8.19
C ALA A 35 -7.09 0.53 -8.35
N TRP A 36 -7.58 -0.02 -7.24
CA TRP A 36 -8.80 -0.83 -7.19
C TRP A 36 -9.83 -0.19 -6.29
N TYR A 37 -11.09 -0.22 -6.70
CA TYR A 37 -12.21 0.18 -5.86
C TYR A 37 -12.28 -0.67 -4.58
N GLY A 38 -12.47 0.02 -3.47
CA GLY A 38 -12.64 -0.60 -2.17
C GLY A 38 -13.98 -1.33 -2.06
N LYS A 39 -14.03 -2.32 -1.17
CA LYS A 39 -15.24 -3.07 -0.82
C LYS A 39 -15.64 -2.79 0.63
N GLY A 40 -16.91 -3.01 0.96
CA GLY A 40 -17.43 -2.82 2.33
C GLY A 40 -17.34 -1.37 2.80
N LYS A 41 -16.61 -1.11 3.89
CA LYS A 41 -16.45 0.25 4.45
C LYS A 41 -15.79 1.25 3.49
N ARG A 42 -15.04 0.77 2.50
CA ARG A 42 -14.33 1.61 1.51
C ARG A 42 -15.02 1.64 0.14
N THR A 43 -16.31 1.34 0.10
CA THR A 43 -17.08 1.40 -1.14
C THR A 43 -17.16 2.86 -1.62
N GLY A 44 -16.96 3.09 -2.92
CA GLY A 44 -17.00 4.43 -3.54
C GLY A 44 -15.66 5.18 -3.55
N VAL A 45 -14.60 4.63 -2.96
CA VAL A 45 -13.23 5.15 -3.01
C VAL A 45 -12.27 4.07 -3.48
N TYR A 46 -11.04 4.43 -3.85
CA TYR A 46 -9.99 3.46 -4.12
C TYR A 46 -9.56 2.79 -2.81
N GLY A 47 -9.64 1.47 -2.73
CA GLY A 47 -9.32 0.70 -1.53
C GLY A 47 -7.87 0.25 -1.45
N SER A 48 -7.19 0.19 -2.59
CA SER A 48 -5.78 -0.18 -2.71
C SER A 48 -5.15 0.42 -3.96
N PHE A 49 -3.85 0.68 -3.91
CA PHE A 49 -3.06 1.25 -5.00
C PHE A 49 -1.97 0.29 -5.45
N LEU A 50 -1.71 0.26 -6.76
CA LEU A 50 -0.54 -0.37 -7.36
C LEU A 50 0.59 0.64 -7.40
N LEU A 51 1.70 0.31 -6.76
CA LEU A 51 2.85 1.21 -6.64
C LEU A 51 3.99 0.69 -7.51
N ALA A 52 4.71 1.63 -8.12
CA ALA A 52 5.87 1.36 -8.95
C ALA A 52 7.06 2.26 -8.58
N VAL A 53 8.26 1.76 -8.88
CA VAL A 53 9.53 2.48 -8.77
C VAL A 53 10.02 2.79 -10.17
N TYR A 54 10.60 3.97 -10.35
CA TYR A 54 11.22 4.36 -11.61
C TYR A 54 12.59 3.69 -11.76
N ASP A 55 12.80 3.02 -12.88
CA ASP A 55 14.07 2.44 -13.28
C ASP A 55 14.77 3.36 -14.28
N PRO A 56 15.88 4.02 -13.90
CA PRO A 56 16.57 4.98 -14.76
C PRO A 56 17.27 4.32 -15.96
N ASP A 57 17.58 3.03 -15.92
CA ASP A 57 18.31 2.35 -16.99
C ASP A 57 17.39 2.00 -18.16
N SER A 58 16.14 1.60 -17.86
CA SER A 58 15.15 1.24 -18.87
C SER A 58 14.08 2.32 -19.11
N GLU A 59 14.14 3.43 -18.36
CA GLU A 59 13.16 4.52 -18.33
C GLU A 59 11.71 4.05 -18.11
N ASN A 60 11.53 2.95 -17.38
CA ASN A 60 10.23 2.34 -17.11
C ASN A 60 9.85 2.44 -15.63
N TYR A 61 8.55 2.34 -15.35
CA TYR A 61 8.03 2.16 -13.99
C TYR A 61 7.76 0.69 -13.72
N GLN A 62 8.45 0.12 -12.74
CA GLN A 62 8.32 -1.29 -12.36
C GLN A 62 7.48 -1.45 -11.09
N THR A 63 6.46 -2.30 -11.13
CA THR A 63 5.60 -2.54 -9.96
C THR A 63 6.37 -3.18 -8.82
N ILE A 64 6.19 -2.68 -7.60
CA ILE A 64 6.79 -3.25 -6.39
C ILE A 64 5.75 -3.94 -5.51
N SER A 65 4.61 -3.29 -5.28
CA SER A 65 3.62 -3.80 -4.34
C SER A 65 2.25 -3.15 -4.51
N LYS A 66 1.24 -3.85 -4.01
CA LYS A 66 -0.11 -3.36 -3.84
C LYS A 66 -0.32 -2.99 -2.38
N ILE A 67 -0.67 -1.73 -2.12
CA ILE A 67 -0.90 -1.24 -0.76
C ILE A 67 -2.36 -0.88 -0.56
N GLY A 68 -2.96 -1.44 0.50
CA GLY A 68 -4.32 -1.12 0.94
C GLY A 68 -4.41 -0.76 2.41
N THR A 69 -3.31 -0.63 3.14
CA THR A 69 -3.30 -0.33 4.58
C THR A 69 -2.32 0.80 4.88
N GLY A 70 -2.45 1.44 6.04
CA GLY A 70 -1.59 2.59 6.43
C GLY A 70 -2.18 3.97 6.17
N PHE A 71 -3.32 4.06 5.46
CA PHE A 71 -4.03 5.32 5.23
C PHE A 71 -5.16 5.54 6.25
N SER A 72 -5.34 6.79 6.68
CA SER A 72 -6.58 7.22 7.32
C SER A 72 -7.72 7.29 6.30
N GLU A 73 -8.98 7.32 6.76
CA GLU A 73 -10.13 7.39 5.86
C GLU A 73 -10.19 8.71 5.08
N GLU A 74 -9.75 9.80 5.70
CA GLU A 74 -9.69 11.14 5.10
C GLU A 74 -8.66 11.18 3.97
N VAL A 75 -7.48 10.59 4.20
CA VAL A 75 -6.42 10.49 3.19
C VAL A 75 -6.87 9.63 2.02
N LEU A 76 -7.55 8.50 2.27
CA LEU A 76 -8.09 7.64 1.23
C LEU A 76 -9.10 8.36 0.33
N ARG A 77 -10.02 9.15 0.91
CA ARG A 77 -10.96 9.96 0.13
C ARG A 77 -10.24 11.01 -0.71
N SER A 78 -9.34 11.79 -0.09
CA SER A 78 -8.60 12.84 -0.79
C SER A 78 -7.74 12.29 -1.93
N LEU A 79 -7.05 11.17 -1.72
CA LEU A 79 -6.27 10.51 -2.77
C LEU A 79 -7.18 10.01 -3.90
N SER A 80 -8.34 9.44 -3.56
CA SER A 80 -9.28 8.95 -4.56
C SER A 80 -9.83 10.08 -5.42
N GLU A 81 -10.19 11.21 -4.83
CA GLU A 81 -10.65 12.39 -5.58
C GLU A 81 -9.55 12.95 -6.48
N LYS A 82 -8.32 13.12 -5.95
CA LYS A 82 -7.20 13.67 -6.72
C LYS A 82 -6.75 12.78 -7.88
N LEU A 83 -6.72 11.46 -7.66
CA LEU A 83 -6.20 10.52 -8.65
C LEU A 83 -7.22 10.18 -9.75
N ARG A 84 -8.51 10.44 -9.50
CA ARG A 84 -9.59 10.17 -10.45
C ARG A 84 -9.47 11.00 -11.73
N ASP A 85 -8.92 12.21 -11.64
CA ASP A 85 -8.66 13.07 -12.80
C ASP A 85 -7.49 12.55 -13.67
N PHE A 86 -6.67 11.64 -13.14
CA PHE A 86 -5.54 11.01 -13.84
C PHE A 86 -5.86 9.58 -14.31
N GLU A 87 -7.11 9.15 -14.23
CA GLU A 87 -7.53 7.84 -14.70
C GLU A 87 -7.36 7.72 -16.22
N ILE A 88 -6.70 6.65 -16.66
CA ILE A 88 -6.43 6.35 -18.07
C ILE A 88 -7.10 5.03 -18.44
N SER A 89 -7.58 4.94 -19.68
CA SER A 89 -8.29 3.74 -20.17
C SER A 89 -7.36 2.54 -20.38
N GLU A 90 -6.11 2.79 -20.74
CA GLU A 90 -5.12 1.75 -21.03
C GLU A 90 -3.78 2.08 -20.33
N PRO A 91 -3.06 1.06 -19.84
CA PRO A 91 -1.77 1.25 -19.22
C PRO A 91 -0.74 1.78 -20.24
N ARG A 92 0.19 2.61 -19.76
CA ARG A 92 1.29 3.10 -20.59
C ARG A 92 2.27 1.97 -20.87
N ASN A 93 2.88 1.96 -22.05
CA ASN A 93 3.86 0.93 -22.46
C ASN A 93 5.08 0.84 -21.55
N TYR A 94 5.41 1.93 -20.87
CA TYR A 94 6.51 2.02 -19.91
C TYR A 94 6.13 1.56 -18.50
N TYR A 95 4.90 1.07 -18.29
CA TYR A 95 4.52 0.38 -17.06
C TYR A 95 4.86 -1.10 -17.18
N LYS A 96 5.75 -1.59 -16.30
CA LYS A 96 6.11 -2.99 -16.16
C LYS A 96 5.43 -3.54 -14.93
N TYR A 97 4.37 -4.31 -15.16
CA TYR A 97 3.59 -4.99 -14.12
C TYR A 97 3.60 -6.49 -14.37
N GLY A 98 3.64 -7.28 -13.29
CA GLY A 98 3.59 -8.74 -13.39
C GLY A 98 2.17 -9.23 -13.70
N ASP A 99 2.03 -10.48 -14.18
CA ASP A 99 0.74 -11.09 -14.53
C ASP A 99 -0.24 -11.21 -13.34
N SER A 100 0.25 -11.02 -12.12
CA SER A 100 -0.54 -11.04 -10.88
C SER A 100 -0.91 -9.65 -10.34
N ALA A 101 -0.61 -8.58 -11.08
CA ALA A 101 -0.89 -7.20 -10.68
C ALA A 101 -2.39 -6.89 -10.67
#